data_AF-A0A929NXR5-F1
#
_entry.id   AF-A0A929NXR5-F1
#
_cell.length_a   1.000
_cell.length_b   1.000
_cell.length_c   1.000
_cell.angle_alpha   90.00
_cell.angle_beta   90.00
_cell.angle_gamma   90.00
#
_symmetry.space_group_name_H-M   'P 1'
#
loop_
_entity.id
_entity.type
_entity.pdbx_description
1 polymer ?
#
loop_
_entity_poly.entity_id
_entity_poly.type
_entity_poly.pdbx_seq_one_letter_code
_entity_poly.pdbx_strand_id
1 'polypeptide(L)' 'MNYTDIITIEPNKRSGKPCIRGLRITVYDVLEYIVTKYVK' A
#
# COMPACT_ATOMS: atom_id res chain seq x y z
N MET A 1 9.44 7.46 13.21
CA MET A 1 9.27 6.88 11.86
C MET A 1 8.15 7.64 11.16
N ASN A 2 8.38 8.17 9.96
CA ASN A 2 7.35 8.87 9.19
C ASN A 2 6.84 7.96 8.06
N TYR A 3 5.53 7.75 7.97
CA TYR A 3 4.94 6.87 6.96
C TYR A 3 5.11 7.42 5.54
N THR A 4 5.33 8.72 5.40
CA THR A 4 5.65 9.35 4.11
C THR A 4 6.95 8.83 3.52
N ASP A 5 7.83 8.24 4.33
CA ASP A 5 9.08 7.60 3.86
C ASP A 5 8.85 6.17 3.32
N ILE A 6 7.65 5.63 3.50
CA ILE A 6 7.30 4.25 3.14
C ILE A 6 6.23 4.24 2.05
N ILE A 7 5.33 5.22 2.03
CA ILE A 7 4.21 5.29 1.09
C ILE A 7 4.49 6.37 0.05
N THR A 8 4.28 6.04 -1.23
CA THR A 8 4.42 6.95 -2.37
C THR A 8 3.17 6.92 -3.23
N ILE A 9 2.77 8.09 -3.74
CA ILE A 9 1.68 8.24 -4.70
C ILE A 9 2.30 8.65 -6.04
N GLU A 10 2.27 7.73 -7.00
CA GLU A 10 2.81 7.95 -8.34
C GLU A 10 1.63 7.85 -9.33
N PRO A 11 1.25 8.94 -10.05
CA PRO A 11 0.06 8.96 -10.91
C PRO A 11 0.01 7.84 -11.95
N ASN A 12 1.18 7.47 -12.49
CA ASN A 12 1.34 6.46 -13.54
C ASN A 12 1.44 5.02 -12.98
N LYS A 13 1.26 4.82 -11.68
CA LYS A 13 1.40 3.51 -11.02
C LYS A 13 0.13 3.14 -10.29
N ARG A 14 -0.38 1.93 -10.54
CA ARG A 14 -1.60 1.39 -9.91
C ARG A 14 -2.76 2.41 -9.89
N SER A 15 -2.93 3.17 -10.98
CA SER A 15 -3.97 4.19 -11.13
C SER A 15 -3.91 5.32 -10.08
N GLY A 16 -2.71 5.75 -9.69
CA GLY A 16 -2.50 6.81 -8.70
C GLY A 16 -2.81 6.37 -7.26
N LYS A 17 -2.96 5.07 -7.00
CA LYS A 17 -3.19 4.56 -5.65
C LYS A 17 -1.91 4.66 -4.81
N PRO A 18 -2.03 4.93 -3.49
CA PRO A 18 -0.89 4.90 -2.58
C PRO A 18 -0.25 3.51 -2.58
N CYS A 19 1.04 3.47 -2.88
CA CYS A 19 1.84 2.25 -2.98
C CYS A 19 2.99 2.26 -1.97
N ILE A 20 3.45 1.07 -1.57
CA ILE A 20 4.69 0.94 -0.83
C ILE A 20 5.86 1.33 -1.74
N ARG A 21 6.75 2.21 -1.25
CA ARG A 21 7.91 2.72 -1.97
C ARG A 21 8.78 1.57 -2.47
N GLY A 22 9.21 1.64 -3.73
CA GLY A 22 10.01 0.60 -4.38
C GLY A 22 9.24 -0.65 -4.81
N LEU A 23 7.95 -0.77 -4.47
CA LEU A 23 7.12 -1.91 -4.81
C LEU A 23 5.92 -1.50 -5.69
N ARG A 24 5.26 -2.48 -6.32
CA ARG A 24 3.99 -2.33 -7.05
C ARG A 24 2.80 -2.86 -6.24
N ILE A 25 2.86 -2.73 -4.91
CA ILE A 25 1.84 -3.18 -3.95
C ILE A 25 1.15 -1.94 -3.39
N THR A 26 -0.19 -1.91 -3.40
CA THR A 26 -0.96 -0.82 -2.80
C THR A 26 -1.11 -1.01 -1.30
N VAL A 27 -1.33 0.09 -0.59
CA VAL A 27 -1.65 0.03 0.85
C VAL A 27 -2.89 -0.85 1.10
N TYR A 28 -3.86 -0.83 0.18
CA TYR A 28 -5.07 -1.67 0.27
C TYR A 28 -4.76 -3.16 0.23
N ASP A 29 -3.86 -3.61 -0.65
CA ASP A 29 -3.48 -5.02 -0.77
C ASP A 29 -2.90 -5.54 0.57
N VAL A 30 -2.11 -4.70 1.26
CA VAL A 30 -1.54 -5.02 2.58
C VAL A 30 -2.62 -5.06 3.66
N LEU A 31 -3.50 -4.07 3.68
CA LEU A 31 -4.59 -4.01 4.66
C LEU A 31 -5.56 -5.18 4.47
N GLU A 32 -5.91 -5.53 3.24
CA GLU A 32 -6.78 -6.68 2.93
C GLU A 32 -6.15 -8.00 3.40
N TYR A 33 -4.85 -8.19 3.16
CA TYR A 33 -4.12 -9.36 3.64
C TYR A 33 -4.14 -9.47 5.17
N ILE A 34 -3.92 -8.35 5.86
CA ILE A 34 -3.97 -8.26 7.32
C ILE A 34 -5.38 -8.56 7.81
N VAL A 35 -6.39 -7.89 7.27
CA VAL A 35 -7.79 -8.05 7.69
C VAL A 35 -8.24 -9.51 7.51
N THR A 36 -7.91 -10.14 6.38
CA THR A 36 -8.22 -11.56 6.12
C THR A 36 -7.54 -12.51 7.14
N LYS A 37 -6.39 -12.14 7.70
CA LYS A 37 -5.70 -12.94 8.72
C LYS A 37 -6.38 -12.87 10.10
N TYR A 38 -6.99 -11.74 10.44
CA TYR A 38 -7.51 -11.47 11.78
C TYR A 38 -9.03 -11.57 11.90
N VAL A 39 -9.75 -11.58 10.76
CA VAL A 39 -11.19 -11.80 10.71
C VAL A 39 -11.42 -13.22 10.20
N LYS A 40 -11.68 -14.15 11.14
CA LYS A 40 -12.19 -15.49 10.88
C LYS A 40 -13.67 -15.54 11.23
#